data_AF-A0A2E7UTS7-F1
#
_entry.id   AF-A0A2E7UTS7-F1
#
_cell.length_a   1.000
_cell.length_b   1.000
_cell.length_c   1.000
_cell.angle_alpha   90.00
_cell.angle_beta   90.00
_cell.angle_gamma   90.00
#
_symmetry.space_group_name_H-M   'P 1'
#
loop_
_entity.id
_entity.type
_entity.pdbx_description
1 polymer ?
#
loop_
_entity_poly.entity_id
_entity_poly.type
_entity_poly.pdbx_seq_one_letter_code
_entity_poly.pdbx_strand_id
1 'polypeptide(L)'
;QSGSFVFTDVGDHGRGPLWDPVVDFINQFRTDLRRPMAGLTNRRMFLSCGVFESLIHYNRSLAPGLRRSGIPVRFVEAQDGHNWICWRDRLREALTWLFPGHLWMYYE
;
A
#
# COMPACT_ATOMS: atom_id res chain seq x y z
N GLN A 1 4.97 -4.11 0.92
CA GLN A 1 5.86 -2.98 1.25
C GLN A 1 6.36 -2.41 -0.07
N SER A 2 6.61 -1.09 -0.16
CA SER A 2 7.05 -0.36 -1.36
C SER A 2 6.31 -0.81 -2.63
N GLY A 3 4.99 -0.82 -2.58
CA GLY A 3 4.18 -1.36 -3.66
C GLY A 3 4.32 -0.51 -4.92
N SER A 4 4.62 -1.15 -6.06
CA SER A 4 4.74 -0.48 -7.36
C SER A 4 3.37 -0.16 -7.96
N PHE A 5 2.57 0.62 -7.24
CA PHE A 5 1.22 1.01 -7.63
C PHE A 5 1.22 2.17 -8.65
N VAL A 6 2.02 2.03 -9.70
CA VAL A 6 2.15 3.05 -10.74
C VAL A 6 0.79 3.26 -11.40
N PHE A 7 0.37 4.52 -11.52
CA PHE A 7 -0.88 4.93 -12.16
C PHE A 7 -0.67 6.24 -12.93
N THR A 8 -1.61 6.57 -13.81
CA THR A 8 -1.63 7.81 -14.57
C THR A 8 -2.92 8.56 -14.28
N ASP A 9 -2.80 9.74 -13.64
CA ASP A 9 -3.93 10.69 -13.56
C ASP A 9 -3.84 11.72 -14.71
N VAL A 10 -2.62 12.11 -15.10
CA VAL A 10 -2.32 13.03 -16.21
C VAL A 10 -1.02 12.59 -16.88
N GLY A 11 -1.04 12.41 -18.21
CA GLY A 11 0.16 12.10 -18.99
C GLY A 11 0.64 10.64 -18.88
N ASP A 12 1.92 10.43 -19.18
CA ASP A 12 2.59 9.13 -19.22
C ASP A 12 3.13 8.70 -17.84
N HIS A 13 3.23 7.38 -17.59
CA HIS A 13 3.75 6.82 -16.35
C HIS A 13 5.28 6.74 -16.28
N GLY A 14 6.00 7.08 -17.37
CA GLY A 14 7.47 7.14 -17.38
C GLY A 14 8.15 5.78 -17.15
N ARG A 15 7.44 4.68 -17.42
CA ARG A 15 7.96 3.30 -17.39
C ARG A 15 7.88 2.73 -18.80
N GLY A 16 8.65 1.68 -19.08
CA GLY A 16 8.56 1.00 -20.38
C GLY A 16 7.21 0.28 -20.58
N PRO A 17 6.85 -0.07 -21.82
CA PRO A 17 5.53 -0.64 -22.18
C PRO A 17 5.13 -1.94 -21.45
N LEU A 18 6.11 -2.64 -20.86
CA LEU A 18 5.84 -3.82 -20.03
C LEU A 18 5.05 -3.48 -18.75
N TRP A 19 4.98 -2.20 -18.38
CA TRP A 19 4.21 -1.73 -17.23
C TRP A 19 2.75 -1.40 -17.57
N ASP A 20 2.38 -1.29 -18.84
CA ASP A 20 1.04 -0.88 -19.26
C ASP A 20 -0.06 -1.72 -18.58
N PRO A 21 0.04 -3.07 -18.51
CA PRO A 21 -0.99 -3.87 -17.84
C PRO A 21 -1.09 -3.60 -16.33
N VAL A 22 0.03 -3.25 -15.69
CA VAL A 22 0.04 -2.89 -14.26
C VAL A 22 -0.62 -1.54 -14.07
N VAL A 23 -0.32 -0.57 -14.92
CA VAL A 23 -0.89 0.79 -14.86
C VAL A 23 -2.40 0.75 -15.10
N ASP A 24 -2.85 0.01 -16.12
CA ASP A 24 -4.27 -0.19 -16.41
C ASP A 24 -4.99 -0.83 -15.22
N PHE A 25 -4.39 -1.86 -14.63
CA PHE A 25 -4.94 -2.50 -13.44
C PHE A 25 -5.06 -1.52 -12.27
N ILE A 26 -4.00 -0.75 -11.97
CA ILE A 26 -4.03 0.18 -10.83
C ILE A 26 -5.00 1.35 -11.08
N ASN A 27 -5.12 1.83 -12.32
CA ASN A 27 -6.10 2.85 -12.71
C ASN A 27 -7.54 2.36 -12.48
N GLN A 28 -7.85 1.15 -12.94
CA GLN A 28 -9.15 0.53 -12.70
C GLN A 28 -9.39 0.30 -11.21
N PHE A 29 -8.41 -0.28 -10.51
CA PHE A 29 -8.50 -0.55 -9.08
C PHE A 29 -8.76 0.72 -8.26
N ARG A 30 -8.05 1.82 -8.54
CA ARG A 30 -8.29 3.13 -7.91
C ARG A 30 -9.69 3.67 -8.15
N THR A 31 -10.27 3.40 -9.31
CA THR A 31 -11.66 3.77 -9.62
C THR A 31 -12.64 2.99 -8.76
N ASP A 32 -12.42 1.69 -8.58
CA ASP A 32 -13.25 0.85 -7.71
C ASP A 32 -13.15 1.21 -6.23
N LEU A 33 -11.99 1.69 -5.77
CA LEU A 33 -11.78 2.19 -4.40
C LEU A 33 -12.56 3.48 -4.05
N ARG A 34 -13.32 4.05 -4.99
CA ARG A 34 -14.20 5.21 -4.73
C ARG A 34 -15.50 4.83 -4.01
N ARG A 35 -15.79 3.53 -3.88
CA ARG A 35 -16.98 2.98 -3.22
C ARG A 35 -16.60 1.88 -2.22
N PRO A 36 -17.45 1.60 -1.21
CA PRO A 36 -17.28 0.43 -0.37
C PRO A 36 -17.23 -0.86 -1.19
N MET A 37 -16.28 -1.74 -0.87
CA MET A 37 -16.16 -3.05 -1.52
C MET A 37 -16.68 -4.13 -0.58
N ALA A 38 -17.66 -4.91 -1.04
CA ALA A 38 -18.26 -5.98 -0.26
C ALA A 38 -17.21 -7.01 0.17
N GLY A 39 -17.27 -7.45 1.43
CA GLY A 39 -16.40 -8.51 1.98
C GLY A 39 -15.01 -8.08 2.44
N LEU A 40 -14.65 -6.79 2.35
CA LEU A 40 -13.33 -6.31 2.75
C LEU A 40 -13.25 -5.69 4.16
N THR A 41 -14.38 -5.43 4.82
CA THR A 41 -14.42 -4.76 6.13
C THR A 41 -13.76 -5.56 7.26
N ASN A 42 -13.73 -6.89 7.14
CA ASN A 42 -13.09 -7.78 8.12
C ASN A 42 -11.63 -8.13 7.75
N ARG A 43 -11.04 -7.49 6.74
CA ARG A 43 -9.68 -7.76 6.26
C ARG A 43 -8.79 -6.56 6.52
N ARG A 44 -7.76 -6.73 7.34
CA ARG A 44 -6.75 -5.69 7.60
C ARG A 44 -5.69 -5.66 6.50
N MET A 45 -5.21 -4.47 6.15
CA MET A 45 -4.10 -4.29 5.21
C MET A 45 -3.01 -3.42 5.82
N PHE A 46 -1.77 -3.92 5.81
CA PHE A 46 -0.60 -3.15 6.20
C PHE A 46 0.16 -2.74 4.95
N LEU A 47 0.45 -1.45 4.84
CA LEU A 47 1.26 -0.84 3.79
C LEU A 47 2.45 -0.15 4.43
N SER A 48 3.63 -0.28 3.85
CA SER A 48 4.77 0.56 4.19
C SER A 48 5.55 0.97 2.96
N CYS A 49 6.19 2.14 3.03
CA CYS A 49 6.97 2.71 1.94
C CYS A 49 8.09 3.59 2.53
N GLY A 50 9.28 3.55 1.93
CA GLY A 50 10.31 4.54 2.21
C GLY A 50 9.92 5.90 1.65
N VAL A 51 10.31 6.99 2.33
CA VAL A 51 10.04 8.35 1.83
C VAL A 51 11.03 8.81 0.77
N PHE A 52 12.21 8.17 0.69
CA PHE A 52 13.26 8.53 -0.28
C PHE A 52 13.21 7.72 -1.57
N GLU A 53 12.13 6.96 -1.80
CA GLU A 53 11.92 6.20 -3.03
C GLU A 53 10.87 6.82 -3.95
N SER A 54 10.98 6.54 -5.25
CA SER A 54 10.08 7.08 -6.27
C SER A 54 8.62 6.58 -6.14
N LEU A 55 8.37 5.57 -5.31
CA LEU A 55 7.04 4.96 -5.15
C LEU A 55 6.18 5.61 -4.05
N ILE A 56 6.74 6.54 -3.28
CA ILE A 56 6.07 7.12 -2.12
C ILE A 56 4.75 7.80 -2.48
N HIS A 57 4.71 8.54 -3.60
CA HIS A 57 3.51 9.24 -4.05
C HIS A 57 2.39 8.25 -4.37
N TYR A 58 2.71 7.15 -5.06
CA TYR A 58 1.72 6.14 -5.41
C TYR A 58 1.11 5.48 -4.17
N ASN A 59 1.95 5.14 -3.18
CA ASN A 59 1.50 4.51 -1.93
C ASN A 59 0.68 5.48 -1.06
N ARG A 60 1.10 6.74 -0.93
CA ARG A 60 0.36 7.81 -0.24
C ARG A 60 -1.03 8.03 -0.84
N SER A 61 -1.14 8.04 -2.17
CA SER A 61 -2.41 8.26 -2.85
C SER A 61 -3.38 7.06 -2.73
N LEU A 62 -2.86 5.84 -2.65
CA LEU A 62 -3.69 4.63 -2.60
C LEU A 62 -4.31 4.41 -1.21
N ALA A 63 -3.58 4.69 -0.14
CA ALA A 63 -4.00 4.40 1.23
C ALA A 63 -5.37 5.04 1.60
N PRO A 64 -5.68 6.30 1.26
CA PRO A 64 -7.01 6.88 1.50
C PRO A 64 -8.13 6.17 0.73
N GLY A 65 -7.88 5.73 -0.50
CA GLY A 65 -8.86 4.98 -1.31
C GLY A 65 -9.22 3.65 -0.66
N LEU A 66 -8.21 2.91 -0.21
CA LEU A 66 -8.40 1.64 0.49
C LEU A 66 -9.20 1.82 1.80
N ARG A 67 -8.94 2.89 2.54
CA ARG A 67 -9.73 3.21 3.75
C ARG A 67 -11.18 3.52 3.41
N ARG A 68 -11.43 4.30 2.35
CA ARG A 68 -12.80 4.62 1.89
C ARG A 68 -13.56 3.39 1.39
N SER A 69 -12.86 2.39 0.84
CA SER A 69 -13.50 1.14 0.42
C SER A 69 -13.89 0.22 1.58
N GLY A 70 -13.56 0.62 2.82
CA GLY A 70 -13.93 -0.09 4.06
C GLY A 70 -12.81 -0.96 4.63
N ILE A 71 -11.61 -0.96 4.04
CA ILE A 71 -10.47 -1.74 4.53
C ILE A 71 -9.83 -0.99 5.72
N PRO A 72 -9.66 -1.63 6.89
CA PRO A 72 -8.78 -1.11 7.93
C PRO A 72 -7.33 -1.14 7.42
N VAL A 73 -6.77 0.04 7.14
CA VAL A 73 -5.41 0.19 6.58
C VAL A 73 -4.47 0.89 7.55
N ARG A 74 -3.36 0.23 7.88
CA ARG A 74 -2.20 0.86 8.51
C ARG A 74 -1.15 1.15 7.44
N PHE A 75 -0.91 2.44 7.20
CA PHE A 75 0.12 2.89 6.26
C PHE A 75 1.26 3.53 7.05
N VAL A 76 2.48 3.01 6.90
CA VAL A 76 3.67 3.43 7.65
C VAL A 76 4.75 3.92 6.68
N GLU A 77 5.24 5.13 6.92
CA GLU A 77 6.34 5.70 6.17
C GLU A 77 7.66 5.52 6.92
N ALA A 78 8.71 5.16 6.20
CA ALA A 78 10.06 5.01 6.76
C ALA A 78 10.97 6.11 6.23
N GLN A 79 11.83 6.67 7.08
CA GLN A 79 12.92 7.58 6.67
C GLN A 79 14.07 6.81 6.00
N ASP A 80 13.75 6.11 4.92
CA ASP A 80 14.62 5.20 4.17
C ASP A 80 14.15 5.12 2.70
N GLY A 81 14.86 4.37 1.86
CA GLY A 81 14.60 4.18 0.43
C GLY A 81 14.05 2.81 0.05
N HIS A 82 14.12 2.48 -1.25
CA HIS A 82 13.64 1.22 -1.81
C HIS A 82 14.68 0.11 -1.64
N ASN A 83 14.83 -0.39 -0.41
CA ASN A 83 15.87 -1.36 -0.09
C ASN A 83 15.42 -2.37 0.98
N TRP A 84 16.21 -3.44 1.10
CA TRP A 84 15.96 -4.53 2.04
C TRP A 84 15.92 -4.09 3.50
N ILE A 85 16.74 -3.12 3.92
CA ILE A 85 16.81 -2.66 5.31
C ILE A 85 15.47 -2.02 5.70
N CYS A 86 14.99 -1.09 4.86
CA CYS A 86 13.67 -0.48 5.02
C CYS A 86 12.57 -1.53 5.17
N TRP A 87 12.59 -2.57 4.33
CA TRP A 87 11.57 -3.61 4.30
C TRP A 87 11.60 -4.50 5.54
N ARG A 88 12.79 -5.02 5.86
CA ARG A 88 13.05 -5.84 7.05
C ARG A 88 12.60 -5.12 8.31
N ASP A 89 12.94 -3.84 8.44
CA ASP A 89 12.67 -3.08 9.66
C ASP A 89 11.17 -2.78 9.87
N ARG A 90 10.36 -2.84 8.80
CA ARG A 90 8.89 -2.74 8.87
C ARG A 90 8.20 -4.10 8.97
N LEU A 91 8.91 -5.21 8.76
CA LEU A 91 8.30 -6.54 8.70
C LEU A 91 7.71 -6.97 10.05
N ARG A 92 8.43 -6.77 11.16
CA ARG A 92 7.94 -7.10 12.51
C ARG A 92 6.62 -6.38 12.79
N GLU A 93 6.60 -5.07 12.61
CA GLU A 93 5.41 -4.23 12.85
C GLU A 93 4.22 -4.66 11.99
N ALA A 94 4.47 -4.99 10.72
CA ALA A 94 3.44 -5.46 9.80
C ALA A 94 2.82 -6.77 10.30
N LEU A 95 3.65 -7.76 10.66
CA LEU A 95 3.19 -9.07 11.09
C LEU A 95 2.45 -9.00 12.42
N THR A 96 2.95 -8.25 13.40
CA THR A 96 2.28 -8.11 14.71
C THR A 96 0.93 -7.39 14.60
N TRP A 97 0.78 -6.47 13.64
CA TRP A 97 -0.49 -5.79 13.41
C TRP A 97 -1.50 -6.60 12.59
N LEU A 98 -1.03 -7.33 11.57
CA LEU A 98 -1.90 -8.18 10.76
C LEU A 98 -2.42 -9.37 11.57
N PHE A 99 -1.54 -9.98 12.37
CA PHE A 99 -1.78 -11.19 13.14
C PHE A 99 -1.51 -10.94 14.63
N PRO A 100 -2.29 -10.08 15.31
CA PRO A 100 -2.17 -9.95 16.75
C PRO A 100 -2.44 -11.34 17.35
N GLY A 101 -1.59 -11.77 18.29
CA GLY A 101 -1.67 -13.11 18.87
C GLY A 101 -3.03 -13.37 19.52
N HIS A 102 -3.28 -14.60 19.99
CA HIS A 102 -4.54 -14.97 20.64
C HIS A 102 -4.94 -14.08 21.84
N LEU A 103 -3.97 -13.42 22.48
CA LEU A 103 -4.19 -12.44 23.56
C LEU A 103 -4.39 -11.00 23.07
N TRP A 104 -4.39 -10.79 21.75
CA TRP A 104 -4.50 -9.50 21.07
C TRP A 104 -3.44 -8.47 21.52
N MET A 105 -2.37 -8.95 22.15
CA MET A 105 -1.29 -8.10 22.64
C MET A 105 -0.42 -7.63 21.46
N TYR A 106 -0.19 -6.33 21.43
CA TYR A 106 0.82 -5.71 20.59
C TYR A 106 2.14 -5.76 21.37
N TYR A 107 3.11 -6.54 20.90
CA TYR A 107 4.45 -6.53 21.51
C TYR A 107 5.21 -5.35 20.89
N GLU A 108 5.27 -4.24 21.63
CA GLU A 108 6.13 -3.11 21.31
C GLU A 108 7.61 -3.55 21.28
#